data_AF-A0AAD6SXG4-F1
#
_entry.id   AF-A0AAD6SXG4-F1
#
_cell.length_a   1.000
_cell.length_b   1.000
_cell.length_c   1.000
_cell.angle_alpha   90.00
_cell.angle_beta   90.00
_cell.angle_gamma   90.00
#
_symmetry.space_group_name_H-M   'P 1'
#
loop_
_entity.id
_entity.type
_entity.pdbx_description
1 polymer ?
#
loop_
_entity_poly.entity_id
_entity_poly.type
_entity_poly.pdbx_seq_one_letter_code
_entity_poly.pdbx_strand_id
1 'polypeptide(L)'
;MAIHHATYGGIPVYEILINYIALMKRRSDSWLNATQILKLAGFDQQERDRILEAEVQTGEHEQVREGYSKFQGTWVPLERGVSLAKQYNCEELLRPLIEFEPAPGPALAPEGVVASITAGQPPATSDSLSASSPLVDESESDGSTTPAPSEAAAEVPPNPSPDIHGSPRINPK
;
A
#
# COMPACT_ATOMS: atom_id res chain seq x y z
N MET A 1 22.93 -14.63 -5.56
CA MET A 1 21.64 -13.90 -5.61
C MET A 1 21.93 -12.48 -6.06
N ALA A 2 21.08 -11.88 -6.89
CA ALA A 2 21.26 -10.51 -7.36
C ALA A 2 20.17 -9.62 -6.75
N ILE A 3 20.55 -8.41 -6.33
CA ILE A 3 19.63 -7.39 -5.85
C ILE A 3 19.29 -6.48 -7.03
N HIS A 4 18.00 -6.33 -7.29
CA HIS A 4 17.48 -5.49 -8.35
C HIS A 4 16.89 -4.21 -7.78
N HIS A 5 16.97 -3.14 -8.56
CA HIS A 5 16.31 -1.89 -8.27
C HIS A 5 14.99 -1.87 -9.03
N ALA A 6 13.88 -1.73 -8.32
CA ALA A 6 12.55 -1.66 -8.91
C ALA A 6 11.78 -0.47 -8.35
N THR A 7 10.68 -0.12 -9.00
CA THR A 7 9.74 0.91 -8.52
C THR A 7 8.32 0.43 -8.77
N TYR A 8 7.52 0.40 -7.71
CA TYR A 8 6.12 -0.04 -7.75
C TYR A 8 5.24 1.09 -7.26
N GLY A 9 4.32 1.58 -8.08
CA GLY A 9 3.44 2.69 -7.69
C GLY A 9 4.19 3.95 -7.25
N GLY A 10 5.37 4.23 -7.83
CA GLY A 10 6.22 5.34 -7.44
C GLY A 10 7.08 5.09 -6.20
N ILE A 11 6.97 3.92 -5.54
CA ILE A 11 7.76 3.56 -4.38
C ILE A 11 9.00 2.77 -4.82
N PRO A 12 10.22 3.33 -4.65
CA PRO A 12 11.44 2.66 -5.04
C PRO A 12 11.83 1.58 -4.02
N VAL A 13 12.17 0.38 -4.50
CA VAL A 13 12.55 -0.79 -3.68
C VAL A 13 13.82 -1.47 -4.17
N TYR A 14 14.50 -2.12 -3.25
CA TYR A 14 15.45 -3.19 -3.53
C TYR A 14 14.71 -4.53 -3.49
N GLU A 15 14.85 -5.35 -4.52
CA GLU A 15 14.22 -6.67 -4.62
C GLU A 15 15.28 -7.76 -4.77
N ILE A 16 15.13 -8.85 -4.03
CA ILE A 16 15.92 -10.08 -4.20
C ILE A 16 14.99 -11.27 -4.39
N LEU A 17 15.36 -12.20 -5.27
CA LEU A 17 14.66 -13.48 -5.43
C LEU A 17 15.41 -14.58 -4.69
N ILE A 18 14.73 -15.21 -3.73
CA ILE A 18 15.25 -16.32 -2.91
C ILE A 18 14.24 -17.47 -3.05
N ASN A 19 14.68 -18.61 -3.57
CA ASN A 19 13.80 -19.78 -3.77
C ASN A 19 12.48 -19.43 -4.50
N TYR A 20 12.56 -18.62 -5.56
CA TYR A 20 11.42 -18.12 -6.34
C TYR A 20 10.44 -17.21 -5.59
N ILE A 21 10.78 -16.80 -4.36
CA ILE A 21 10.02 -15.84 -3.57
C ILE A 21 10.75 -14.50 -3.60
N ALA A 22 10.03 -13.45 -3.96
CA ALA A 22 10.54 -12.09 -3.93
C ALA A 22 10.53 -11.57 -2.49
N LEU A 23 11.63 -10.93 -2.09
CA LEU A 23 11.75 -10.15 -0.86
C LEU A 23 12.13 -8.72 -1.23
N MET A 24 11.42 -7.75 -0.67
CA MET A 24 11.56 -6.33 -0.99
C MET A 24 11.88 -5.48 0.25
N LYS A 25 12.78 -4.51 0.06
CA LYS A 25 13.15 -3.46 1.03
C LYS A 25 12.91 -2.09 0.40
N ARG A 26 12.10 -1.22 1.02
CA ARG A 26 11.90 0.15 0.54
C ARG A 26 13.18 0.97 0.66
N ARG A 27 13.42 1.86 -0.30
CA ARG A 27 14.64 2.69 -0.31
C ARG A 27 14.54 3.93 0.56
N SER A 28 13.33 4.43 0.82
CA SER A 28 13.08 5.66 1.57
C SER A 28 13.27 5.49 3.08
N ASP A 29 12.77 4.39 3.63
CA ASP A 29 12.65 4.14 5.07
C ASP A 29 13.20 2.78 5.49
N SER A 30 13.71 1.98 4.54
CA SER A 30 14.20 0.61 4.77
C SER A 30 13.15 -0.37 5.32
N TRP A 31 11.86 -0.12 5.10
CA TRP A 31 10.82 -1.07 5.51
C TRP A 31 10.87 -2.35 4.67
N LEU A 32 10.56 -3.47 5.31
CA LEU A 32 10.53 -4.81 4.72
C LEU A 32 9.10 -5.33 4.60
N ASN A 33 8.81 -6.11 3.56
CA ASN A 33 7.51 -6.78 3.42
C ASN A 33 7.46 -8.05 4.27
N ALA A 34 6.80 -7.99 5.43
CA ALA A 34 6.64 -9.10 6.37
C ALA A 34 5.91 -10.29 5.75
N THR A 35 4.94 -10.08 4.86
CA THR A 35 4.24 -11.17 4.17
C THR A 35 5.22 -12.00 3.34
N GLN A 36 6.21 -11.38 2.70
CA GLN A 36 7.27 -12.07 1.96
C GLN A 36 8.25 -12.81 2.89
N ILE A 37 8.59 -12.23 4.05
CA ILE A 37 9.42 -12.88 5.07
C ILE A 37 8.78 -14.19 5.53
N LEU A 38 7.47 -14.16 5.82
CA LEU A 38 6.76 -15.36 6.26
C LEU A 38 6.63 -16.42 5.15
N LYS A 39 6.52 -15.99 3.88
CA LYS A 39 6.61 -16.92 2.74
C LYS A 39 7.98 -17.61 2.66
N LEU A 40 9.06 -16.87 2.90
CA LEU A 40 10.42 -17.41 2.94
C LEU A 40 10.64 -18.37 4.12
N ALA A 41 9.96 -18.13 5.25
CA ALA A 41 9.96 -19.03 6.40
C ALA A 41 9.17 -20.34 6.17
N GLY A 42 8.46 -20.47 5.04
CA GLY A 42 7.76 -21.69 4.66
C GLY A 42 6.31 -21.79 5.13
N PHE A 43 5.76 -20.74 5.74
CA PHE A 43 4.36 -20.71 6.18
C PHE A 43 3.40 -20.68 5.00
N ASP A 44 2.31 -21.44 5.08
CA ASP A 44 1.23 -21.39 4.08
C ASP A 44 0.31 -20.17 4.27
N GLN A 45 -0.72 -20.02 3.43
CA GLN A 45 -1.58 -18.83 3.48
C GLN A 45 -2.27 -18.64 4.82
N GLN A 46 -2.84 -19.70 5.41
CA GLN A 46 -3.61 -19.58 6.65
C GLN A 46 -2.71 -19.28 7.84
N GLU A 47 -1.53 -19.89 7.89
CA GLU A 47 -0.53 -19.62 8.93
C GLU A 47 0.00 -18.19 8.86
N ARG A 48 0.29 -17.69 7.65
CA ARG A 48 0.72 -16.30 7.44
C ARG A 48 -0.32 -15.32 7.93
N ASP A 49 -1.59 -15.53 7.59
CA ASP A 49 -2.67 -14.62 8.00
C ASP A 49 -2.80 -14.60 9.53
N ARG A 50 -2.76 -15.77 10.18
CA ARG A 50 -2.78 -15.87 11.64
C ARG A 50 -1.61 -15.15 12.31
N ILE A 51 -0.38 -15.30 11.80
CA ILE A 51 0.81 -14.63 12.34
C ILE A 51 0.72 -13.11 12.11
N LEU A 52 0.29 -12.70 10.92
CA LEU A 52 0.13 -11.29 10.58
C LEU A 52 -0.85 -10.60 11.53
N GLU A 53 -2.03 -11.17 11.75
CA GLU A 53 -3.05 -10.61 12.65
C GLU A 53 -2.61 -10.63 14.12
N ALA A 54 -2.00 -11.72 14.59
CA ALA A 54 -1.67 -11.89 16.00
C ALA A 54 -0.43 -11.10 16.44
N GLU A 55 0.59 -10.99 15.58
CA GLU A 55 1.92 -10.51 15.98
C GLU A 55 2.39 -9.31 15.17
N VAL A 56 2.17 -9.29 13.85
CA VAL A 56 2.74 -8.23 13.00
C VAL A 56 1.89 -6.97 13.08
N GLN A 57 0.57 -7.09 12.91
CA GLN A 57 -0.40 -5.98 12.84
C GLN A 57 -0.71 -5.36 14.21
N THR A 58 -0.25 -5.97 15.30
CA THR A 58 -0.39 -5.39 16.65
C THR A 58 0.66 -4.30 16.94
N GLY A 59 1.71 -4.21 16.13
CA GLY A 59 2.77 -3.20 16.24
C GLY A 59 2.80 -2.20 15.10
N GLU A 60 3.92 -1.49 14.93
CA GLU A 60 4.12 -0.58 13.80
C GLU A 60 4.21 -1.34 12.48
N HIS A 61 3.29 -1.04 11.57
CA HIS A 61 3.17 -1.67 10.27
C HIS A 61 2.37 -0.78 9.30
N GLU A 62 2.44 -1.11 8.01
CA GLU A 62 1.71 -0.47 6.93
C GLU A 62 1.14 -1.57 6.04
N GLN A 63 -0.14 -1.47 5.69
CA GLN A 63 -0.77 -2.46 4.85
C GLN A 63 -1.00 -1.93 3.44
N VAL A 64 -0.32 -2.54 2.47
CA VAL A 64 -0.44 -2.21 1.04
C VAL A 64 -1.33 -3.27 0.39
N ARG A 65 -2.57 -2.89 0.07
CA ARG A 65 -3.57 -3.78 -0.54
C ARG A 65 -3.85 -3.48 -2.02
N GLU A 66 -3.45 -2.31 -2.50
CA GLU A 66 -3.67 -1.89 -3.89
C GLU A 66 -2.40 -2.00 -4.73
N GLY A 67 -2.56 -2.09 -6.05
CA GLY A 67 -1.44 -2.11 -7.01
C GLY A 67 -0.91 -3.51 -7.36
N TYR A 68 0.39 -3.59 -7.65
CA TYR A 68 1.02 -4.78 -8.24
C TYR A 68 1.18 -5.92 -7.22
N SER A 69 0.75 -7.14 -7.56
CA SER A 69 0.62 -8.26 -6.61
C SER A 69 1.90 -8.66 -5.89
N LYS A 70 3.10 -8.44 -6.48
CA LYS A 70 4.36 -8.76 -5.79
C LYS A 70 4.69 -7.78 -4.66
N PHE A 71 4.22 -6.54 -4.78
CA PHE A 71 4.50 -5.44 -3.84
C PHE A 71 3.50 -5.39 -2.67
N GLN A 72 2.31 -5.95 -2.85
CA GLN A 72 1.27 -6.04 -1.83
C GLN A 72 1.71 -6.84 -0.61
N GLY A 73 1.17 -6.49 0.56
CA GLY A 73 1.44 -7.16 1.82
C GLY A 73 1.51 -6.21 3.00
N THR A 74 1.97 -6.74 4.13
CA THR A 74 2.22 -5.97 5.35
C THR A 74 3.68 -5.56 5.38
N TRP A 75 3.96 -4.27 5.41
CA TRP A 75 5.29 -3.69 5.52
C TRP A 75 5.57 -3.32 6.98
N VAL A 76 6.80 -3.55 7.42
CA VAL A 76 7.26 -3.26 8.77
C VAL A 76 8.63 -2.59 8.77
N PRO A 77 8.97 -1.80 9.81
CA PRO A 77 10.32 -1.26 9.98
C PRO A 77 11.40 -2.36 9.92
N LEU A 78 12.60 -1.99 9.46
CA LEU A 78 13.72 -2.92 9.27
C LEU A 78 13.98 -3.79 10.52
N GLU A 79 14.08 -3.16 11.69
CA GLU A 79 14.37 -3.85 12.96
C GLU A 79 13.32 -4.92 13.30
N ARG A 80 12.03 -4.61 13.04
CA ARG A 80 10.92 -5.55 13.26
C ARG A 80 10.97 -6.69 12.25
N GLY A 81 11.24 -6.40 10.98
CA GLY A 81 11.41 -7.42 9.94
C GLY A 81 12.58 -8.38 10.23
N VAL A 82 13.71 -7.86 10.73
CA VAL A 82 14.85 -8.69 11.16
C VAL A 82 14.48 -9.56 12.37
N SER A 83 13.78 -8.99 13.36
CA SER A 83 13.32 -9.73 14.53
C SER A 83 12.37 -10.86 14.17
N LEU A 84 11.43 -10.61 13.25
CA LEU A 84 10.51 -11.61 12.70
C LEU A 84 11.27 -12.75 12.02
N ALA A 85 12.28 -12.40 11.20
CA ALA A 85 13.08 -13.38 10.49
C ALA A 85 13.97 -14.22 11.42
N LYS A 86 14.46 -13.63 12.52
CA LYS A 86 15.16 -14.35 13.60
C LYS A 86 14.25 -15.34 14.29
N GLN A 87 13.06 -14.90 14.68
CA GLN A 87 12.07 -15.72 15.38
C GLN A 87 11.66 -16.96 14.58
N TYR A 88 11.56 -16.83 13.25
CA TYR A 88 11.21 -17.93 12.35
C TYR A 88 12.41 -18.53 11.60
N ASN A 89 13.63 -18.33 12.11
CA ASN A 89 14.84 -18.98 11.60
C ASN A 89 15.17 -18.75 10.11
N CYS A 90 14.73 -17.62 9.54
CA CYS A 90 14.98 -17.25 8.14
C CYS A 90 15.87 -16.02 7.94
N GLU A 91 16.42 -15.43 9.01
CA GLU A 91 17.31 -14.24 8.95
C GLU A 91 18.44 -14.37 7.93
N GLU A 92 19.11 -15.54 7.89
CA GLU A 92 20.23 -15.81 6.97
C GLU A 92 19.86 -15.58 5.49
N LEU A 93 18.59 -15.80 5.13
CA LEU A 93 18.08 -15.57 3.77
C LEU A 93 17.92 -14.08 3.48
N LEU A 94 17.55 -13.28 4.48
CA LEU A 94 17.32 -11.85 4.34
C LEU A 94 18.62 -11.05 4.38
N ARG A 95 19.68 -11.60 5.00
CA ARG A 95 20.97 -10.92 5.23
C ARG A 95 21.49 -10.17 3.99
N PRO A 96 21.52 -10.76 2.77
CA PRO A 96 21.99 -10.05 1.58
C PRO A 96 21.24 -8.76 1.30
N LEU A 97 19.93 -8.69 1.59
CA LEU A 97 19.11 -7.50 1.36
C LEU A 97 19.19 -6.50 2.53
N ILE A 98 19.29 -7.00 3.77
CA ILE A 98 19.40 -6.16 4.97
C ILE A 98 20.70 -5.37 4.94
N GLU A 99 21.83 -6.07 4.74
CA GLU A 99 23.19 -5.51 4.72
C GLU A 99 23.51 -4.78 3.41
N PHE A 100 22.60 -4.82 2.43
CA PHE A 100 22.80 -4.08 1.20
C PHE A 100 22.73 -2.58 1.44
N GLU A 101 23.91 -1.96 1.40
CA GLU A 101 24.08 -0.52 1.26
C GLU A 101 24.31 -0.18 -0.21
N PRO A 102 23.48 0.68 -0.82
CA PRO A 102 23.78 1.17 -2.16
C PRO A 102 25.11 1.92 -2.12
N ALA A 103 26.03 1.58 -3.01
CA ALA A 103 27.20 2.41 -3.19
C ALA A 103 26.72 3.85 -3.47
N PRO A 104 27.27 4.87 -2.79
CA PRO A 104 27.00 6.25 -3.16
C PRO A 104 27.39 6.38 -4.64
N GLY A 105 26.39 6.60 -5.50
CA GLY A 105 26.63 6.83 -6.92
C GLY A 105 27.62 7.98 -7.09
N PRO A 106 28.33 8.07 -8.23
CA PRO A 106 29.23 9.18 -8.46
C PRO A 106 28.45 10.47 -8.24
N ALA A 107 28.86 11.23 -7.22
CA ALA A 107 28.29 12.54 -6.95
C ALA A 107 28.43 13.32 -8.26
N LEU A 108 27.31 13.59 -8.92
CA LEU A 108 27.27 14.54 -10.00
C LEU A 108 27.86 15.82 -9.41
N ALA A 109 29.05 16.18 -9.89
CA ALA A 109 29.69 17.42 -9.51
C ALA A 109 28.68 18.56 -9.69
N PRO A 110 28.65 19.56 -8.79
CA PRO A 110 27.88 20.76 -9.04
C PRO A 110 28.54 21.52 -10.18
N GLU A 111 28.21 21.19 -11.43
CA GLU A 111 28.61 21.99 -12.57
C GLU A 111 27.76 23.26 -12.58
N GLY A 112 28.37 24.34 -12.10
CA GLY A 112 28.16 25.68 -12.66
C GLY A 112 26.99 26.47 -12.09
N VAL A 113 27.27 27.19 -11.01
CA VAL A 113 26.69 28.53 -10.82
C VAL A 113 27.06 29.40 -12.03
N VAL A 114 26.08 29.77 -12.85
CA VAL A 114 26.13 31.02 -13.63
C VAL A 114 24.81 31.77 -13.47
N ALA A 115 24.74 32.55 -12.39
CA ALA A 115 23.82 33.68 -12.32
C ALA A 115 24.57 34.94 -12.80
N SER A 116 24.18 35.49 -13.95
CA SER A 116 24.25 36.93 -14.22
C SER A 116 23.30 37.36 -15.35
N ILE A 117 22.28 38.11 -14.93
CA ILE A 117 21.62 39.27 -15.55
C ILE A 117 22.47 39.99 -16.64
N THR A 118 21.95 40.48 -17.78
CA THR A 118 21.16 41.72 -17.90
C THR A 118 20.62 41.94 -19.33
N ALA A 119 19.34 42.35 -19.42
CA ALA A 119 18.70 43.36 -20.28
C ALA A 119 19.12 43.62 -21.75
N GLY A 120 18.13 43.57 -22.66
CA GLY A 120 18.12 44.28 -23.95
C GLY A 120 16.90 43.98 -24.85
N GLN A 121 15.83 44.78 -24.74
CA GLN A 121 14.64 44.88 -25.64
C GLN A 121 14.68 46.27 -26.35
N PRO A 122 13.73 46.69 -27.25
CA PRO A 122 12.89 46.09 -28.33
C PRO A 122 12.96 47.00 -29.62
N PRO A 123 11.90 47.29 -30.44
CA PRO A 123 10.69 46.57 -30.93
C PRO A 123 10.52 46.62 -32.48
N ALA A 124 9.60 45.83 -33.06
CA ALA A 124 8.92 46.21 -34.31
C ALA A 124 7.48 45.65 -34.36
N THR A 125 6.54 46.59 -34.36
CA THR A 125 5.08 46.43 -34.50
C THR A 125 4.70 46.24 -35.97
N SER A 126 3.68 45.43 -36.27
CA SER A 126 2.70 45.71 -37.33
C SER A 126 1.44 44.87 -37.14
N ASP A 127 0.36 45.64 -37.04
CA ASP A 127 -1.06 45.34 -36.85
C ASP A 127 -1.68 44.59 -38.03
N SER A 128 -2.63 43.68 -37.77
CA SER A 128 -3.84 43.59 -38.60
C SER A 128 -4.98 42.87 -37.86
N LEU A 129 -6.07 43.60 -37.75
CA LEU A 129 -7.32 43.33 -37.03
C LEU A 129 -8.27 42.40 -37.82
N SER A 130 -9.17 41.73 -37.09
CA SER A 130 -10.58 41.33 -37.43
C SER A 130 -10.88 39.89 -36.99
N ALA A 131 -12.00 39.53 -36.34
CA ALA A 131 -13.16 40.28 -35.88
C ALA A 131 -14.02 39.40 -34.94
N SER A 132 -14.75 40.08 -34.04
CA SER A 132 -16.11 39.78 -33.52
C SER A 132 -16.40 38.56 -32.61
N SER A 133 -16.79 38.89 -31.36
CA SER A 133 -17.59 38.13 -30.37
C SER A 133 -19.08 37.94 -30.84
N PRO A 134 -20.04 37.26 -30.14
CA PRO A 134 -20.31 37.33 -28.67
C PRO A 134 -20.99 36.12 -27.95
N LEU A 135 -21.06 36.26 -26.61
CA LEU A 135 -22.08 35.88 -25.59
C LEU A 135 -22.99 34.62 -25.68
N VAL A 136 -23.09 33.95 -24.50
CA VAL A 136 -24.23 33.24 -23.80
C VAL A 136 -24.89 32.04 -24.50
N ASP A 137 -25.28 30.96 -23.82
CA ASP A 137 -26.36 30.92 -22.81
C ASP A 137 -26.41 29.58 -22.05
N GLU A 138 -26.96 29.65 -20.84
CA GLU A 138 -27.30 28.57 -19.92
C GLU A 138 -28.32 27.58 -20.52
N SER A 139 -28.33 26.34 -20.02
CA SER A 139 -29.57 25.57 -19.88
C SER A 139 -29.37 24.45 -18.87
N GLU A 140 -30.00 24.66 -17.72
CA GLU A 140 -30.33 23.69 -16.69
C GLU A 140 -31.21 22.55 -17.27
N SER A 141 -31.07 21.34 -16.74
CA SER A 141 -32.21 20.45 -16.58
C SER A 141 -32.04 19.62 -15.32
N ASP A 142 -32.87 20.00 -14.36
CA ASP A 142 -33.24 19.32 -13.13
C ASP A 142 -33.68 17.87 -13.36
N GLY A 143 -33.55 17.05 -12.31
CA GLY A 143 -34.05 15.67 -12.32
C GLY A 143 -33.68 14.88 -11.07
N SER A 144 -33.95 15.45 -9.90
CA SER A 144 -33.93 14.74 -8.62
C SER A 144 -34.97 13.61 -8.59
N THR A 145 -34.56 12.39 -8.23
CA THR A 145 -35.37 11.56 -7.31
C THR A 145 -34.49 10.47 -6.69
N THR A 146 -34.27 10.58 -5.38
CA THR A 146 -34.04 9.47 -4.46
C THR A 146 -35.32 9.31 -3.66
N PRO A 147 -35.80 8.09 -3.38
CA PRO A 147 -35.56 7.57 -2.03
C PRO A 147 -35.19 6.07 -1.98
N ALA A 148 -34.56 5.72 -0.85
CA ALA A 148 -34.07 4.40 -0.42
C ALA A 148 -35.19 3.43 0.06
N PRO A 149 -34.93 2.46 0.96
CA PRO A 149 -34.42 1.09 0.78
C PRO A 149 -35.48 -0.01 1.14
N SER A 150 -35.26 -1.28 0.76
CA SER A 150 -35.45 -2.51 1.59
C SER A 150 -35.53 -3.81 0.76
N GLU A 151 -34.77 -4.80 1.22
CA GLU A 151 -35.01 -6.26 1.29
C GLU A 151 -35.69 -7.04 0.16
N ALA A 152 -34.98 -8.07 -0.31
CA ALA A 152 -35.58 -9.37 -0.61
C ALA A 152 -34.59 -10.49 -0.25
N ALA A 153 -34.89 -11.15 0.86
CA ALA A 153 -34.25 -12.36 1.34
C ALA A 153 -34.53 -13.55 0.40
N ALA A 154 -33.55 -14.44 0.28
CA ALA A 154 -33.75 -15.78 -0.27
C ALA A 154 -33.93 -16.78 0.90
N GLU A 155 -34.96 -17.58 0.76
CA GLU A 155 -35.61 -18.50 1.70
C GLU A 155 -34.91 -19.88 1.76
N VAL A 156 -34.80 -20.47 2.97
CA VAL A 156 -34.61 -21.92 3.20
C VAL A 156 -35.45 -22.32 4.45
N PRO A 157 -36.16 -23.48 4.44
CA PRO A 157 -37.46 -23.68 5.10
C PRO A 157 -37.38 -24.32 6.52
N PRO A 158 -38.54 -24.56 7.20
CA PRO A 158 -38.61 -24.72 8.66
C PRO A 158 -38.57 -26.19 9.12
N ASN A 159 -38.16 -26.41 10.39
CA ASN A 159 -38.54 -27.61 11.13
C ASN A 159 -38.65 -27.32 12.66
N PRO A 160 -39.55 -28.01 13.40
CA PRO A 160 -40.22 -27.46 14.60
C PRO A 160 -39.72 -27.98 15.98
N SER A 161 -39.88 -27.10 17.00
CA SER A 161 -40.28 -27.27 18.43
C SER A 161 -39.56 -28.30 19.34
N PRO A 162 -39.69 -28.28 20.70
CA PRO A 162 -40.59 -27.49 21.58
C PRO A 162 -39.97 -26.86 22.86
N ASP A 163 -40.81 -26.07 23.56
CA ASP A 163 -40.91 -25.76 25.00
C ASP A 163 -39.80 -26.16 25.98
N ILE A 164 -39.37 -25.19 26.82
CA ILE A 164 -39.59 -25.22 28.28
C ILE A 164 -39.22 -23.86 28.93
N HIS A 165 -40.24 -23.11 29.34
CA HIS A 165 -40.12 -22.00 30.29
C HIS A 165 -40.20 -22.56 31.72
N GLY A 166 -39.18 -22.34 32.54
CA GLY A 166 -39.22 -22.74 33.95
C GLY A 166 -37.88 -22.59 34.67
N SER A 167 -37.48 -21.35 34.96
CA SER A 167 -36.43 -21.12 35.97
C SER A 167 -37.07 -20.98 37.36
N PRO A 168 -36.55 -21.69 38.38
CA PRO A 168 -37.14 -21.70 39.72
C PRO A 168 -36.73 -20.45 40.49
N ARG A 169 -37.71 -19.77 41.11
CA ARG A 169 -37.42 -18.75 42.12
C ARG A 169 -37.34 -19.43 43.49
N ILE A 170 -36.16 -19.29 44.09
CA ILE A 170 -35.72 -19.82 45.38
C ILE A 170 -36.45 -19.14 46.56
N ASN A 171 -36.85 -19.96 47.53
CA ASN A 171 -37.49 -19.70 48.85
C ASN A 171 -36.65 -18.73 49.74
N PRO A 172 -37.18 -18.09 50.82
CA PRO A 172 -37.50 -18.83 52.06
C PRO A 172 -38.55 -18.24 53.05
N LYS A 173 -39.00 -19.16 53.92
CA LYS A 173 -39.54 -19.02 55.30
C LYS A 173 -41.04 -18.79 55.50
#